data_AF-A0AAD1M925-F1
#
_entry.id   AF-A0AAD1M925-F1
#
_cell.length_a   1.000
_cell.length_b   1.000
_cell.length_c   1.000
_cell.angle_alpha   90.00
_cell.angle_beta   90.00
_cell.angle_gamma   90.00
#
_symmetry.space_group_name_H-M   'P 1'
#
loop_
_entity.id
_entity.type
_entity.pdbx_description
1 polymer ?
#
loop_
_entity_poly.entity_id
_entity_poly.type
_entity_poly.pdbx_seq_one_letter_code
_entity_poly.pdbx_strand_id
1 'polypeptide(L)'
;MEYDPVVEEAAEIVNRSSDVYLNHTARHVPVADPLPIIHDLGVAGGKAISLYGAAPNTGDSIRSVLLQGYQAIPDCAYTKFGVSMLWNESTGKNLATVVLVGP
;
A
#
# COMPACT_ATOMS: atom_id res chain seq x y z
N MET A 1 15.89 -5.12 1.62
CA MET A 1 14.69 -4.46 1.08
C MET A 1 15.14 -3.38 0.10
N GLU A 2 14.65 -3.43 -1.14
CA GLU A 2 15.03 -2.57 -2.26
C GLU A 2 13.77 -1.95 -2.89
N TYR A 3 13.87 -0.70 -3.34
CA TYR A 3 12.77 -0.04 -4.02
C TYR A 3 12.54 -0.67 -5.40
N ASP A 4 11.28 -0.93 -5.76
CA ASP A 4 10.91 -1.47 -7.07
C ASP A 4 9.73 -0.66 -7.66
N PRO A 5 9.89 -0.02 -8.85
CA PRO A 5 8.84 0.81 -9.44
C PRO A 5 7.58 0.03 -9.83
N VAL A 6 7.68 -1.28 -10.08
CA VAL A 6 6.50 -2.11 -10.37
C VAL A 6 5.72 -2.40 -9.08
N VAL A 7 6.43 -2.55 -7.95
CA VAL A 7 5.80 -2.66 -6.65
C VAL A 7 5.20 -1.32 -6.20
N GLU A 8 5.77 -0.19 -6.65
CA GLU A 8 5.17 1.13 -6.46
C GLU A 8 3.84 1.28 -7.21
N GLU A 9 3.77 0.82 -8.46
CA GLU A 9 2.51 0.76 -9.22
C GLU A 9 1.45 -0.09 -8.49
N ALA A 10 1.84 -1.23 -7.93
CA ALA A 10 0.93 -2.03 -7.09
C ALA A 10 0.44 -1.25 -5.86
N ALA A 11 1.32 -0.49 -5.20
CA ALA A 11 0.94 0.37 -4.08
C ALA A 11 -0.04 1.48 -4.51
N GLU A 12 0.12 2.05 -5.70
CA GLU A 12 -0.81 3.02 -6.27
C GLU A 12 -2.19 2.41 -6.50
N ILE A 13 -2.26 1.23 -7.12
CA ILE A 13 -3.53 0.52 -7.38
C ILE A 13 -4.25 0.24 -6.05
N VAL A 14 -3.53 -0.27 -5.06
CA VAL A 14 -4.07 -0.56 -3.72
C VAL A 14 -4.57 0.72 -3.05
N ASN A 15 -3.77 1.79 -3.05
CA ASN A 15 -4.13 3.07 -2.42
C ASN A 15 -5.36 3.69 -3.09
N ARG A 16 -5.40 3.68 -4.42
CA ARG A 16 -6.54 4.18 -5.21
C ARG A 16 -7.80 3.39 -4.95
N SER A 17 -7.71 2.07 -4.72
CA SER A 17 -8.88 1.25 -4.35
C SER A 17 -9.48 1.68 -3.01
N SER A 18 -8.65 2.12 -2.06
CA SER A 18 -9.11 2.67 -0.78
C SER A 18 -9.70 4.07 -0.94
N ASP A 19 -9.05 4.94 -1.74
CA ASP A 19 -9.53 6.29 -2.04
C ASP A 19 -10.94 6.28 -2.66
N VAL A 20 -11.16 5.50 -3.72
CA VAL A 20 -12.47 5.43 -4.38
C VAL A 20 -13.53 4.77 -3.50
N TYR A 21 -13.14 3.88 -2.59
CA TYR A 21 -14.06 3.30 -1.60
C TYR A 21 -14.49 4.33 -0.55
N LEU A 22 -13.55 5.10 -0.01
CA LEU A 22 -13.82 6.19 0.94
C LEU A 22 -14.66 7.32 0.30
N ASN A 23 -14.54 7.49 -1.02
CA ASN A 23 -15.36 8.42 -1.79
C ASN A 23 -16.73 7.84 -2.18
N HIS A 24 -17.06 6.62 -1.78
CA HIS A 24 -18.30 5.91 -2.13
C HIS A 24 -18.53 5.78 -3.65
N THR A 25 -17.47 5.74 -4.45
CA THR A 25 -17.53 5.56 -5.91
C THR A 25 -17.03 4.18 -6.37
N ALA A 26 -16.52 3.36 -5.45
CA ALA A 26 -16.06 2.01 -5.73
C ALA A 26 -17.23 1.06 -6.07
N ARG A 27 -16.98 0.13 -7.00
CA ARG A 27 -17.89 -1.00 -7.29
C ARG A 27 -17.56 -2.24 -6.48
N HIS A 28 -16.37 -2.28 -5.88
CA HIS A 28 -15.83 -3.39 -5.13
C HIS A 28 -15.20 -2.88 -3.83
N VAL A 29 -15.01 -3.78 -2.86
CA VAL A 29 -14.26 -3.46 -1.63
C VAL A 29 -12.79 -3.17 -1.96
N PRO A 30 -12.06 -2.43 -1.11
CA PRO A 30 -10.65 -2.17 -1.30
C PRO A 30 -9.84 -3.46 -1.40
N VAL A 31 -8.73 -3.40 -2.13
CA VAL A 31 -7.81 -4.53 -2.25
C VAL A 31 -7.21 -4.85 -0.88
N ALA A 32 -7.42 -6.07 -0.38
CA ALA A 32 -6.86 -6.51 0.89
C ALA A 32 -5.49 -7.21 0.70
N ASP A 33 -5.39 -8.08 -0.30
CA ASP A 33 -4.17 -8.83 -0.62
C ASP A 33 -3.55 -8.28 -1.91
N PRO A 34 -2.32 -7.72 -1.86
CA PRO A 34 -1.66 -7.22 -3.06
C PRO A 34 -1.03 -8.32 -3.92
N LEU A 35 -0.92 -9.57 -3.45
CA LEU A 35 -0.18 -10.62 -4.18
C LEU A 35 -0.72 -10.88 -5.61
N PRO A 36 -2.04 -10.95 -5.86
CA PRO A 36 -2.56 -11.07 -7.23
C PRO A 36 -2.16 -9.90 -8.13
N ILE A 37 -2.15 -8.67 -7.61
CA ILE A 37 -1.72 -7.48 -8.37
C ILE A 37 -0.24 -7.58 -8.72
N ILE A 38 0.59 -8.01 -7.77
CA ILE A 38 2.03 -8.23 -7.99
C ILE A 38 2.25 -9.23 -9.13
N HIS A 39 1.46 -10.31 -9.18
CA HIS A 39 1.54 -11.30 -10.26
C HIS A 39 1.05 -10.75 -11.60
N ASP A 40 -0.06 -10.02 -11.61
CA ASP A 40 -0.60 -9.39 -12.82
C ASP A 40 0.38 -8.36 -13.43
N LEU A 41 1.15 -7.68 -12.59
CA LEU A 41 2.22 -6.75 -13.00
C LEU A 41 3.54 -7.45 -13.36
N GLY A 42 3.60 -8.78 -13.31
CA GLY A 42 4.75 -9.58 -13.75
C GLY A 42 5.90 -9.69 -12.73
N VAL A 43 5.67 -9.32 -11.47
CA VAL A 43 6.67 -9.49 -10.42
C VAL A 43 6.60 -10.92 -9.87
N ALA A 44 7.71 -11.65 -10.00
CA ALA A 44 7.87 -12.94 -9.36
C ALA A 44 8.02 -12.77 -7.84
N GLY A 45 7.12 -13.40 -7.07
CA GLY A 45 7.17 -13.42 -5.61
C GLY A 45 6.07 -14.30 -5.04
N GLY A 46 6.35 -14.96 -3.91
CA GLY A 46 5.45 -15.86 -3.20
C GLY A 46 4.72 -15.22 -2.02
N LYS A 47 5.10 -13.98 -1.64
CA LYS A 47 4.50 -13.26 -0.52
C LYS A 47 4.43 -11.76 -0.81
N ALA A 48 3.29 -11.15 -0.49
CA ALA A 48 3.14 -9.70 -0.51
C ALA A 48 2.23 -9.25 0.64
N ILE A 49 2.42 -8.02 1.12
CA ILE A 49 1.54 -7.39 2.11
C ILE A 49 1.40 -5.91 1.80
N SER A 50 0.20 -5.36 2.06
CA SER A 50 -0.08 -3.93 1.98
C SER A 50 -0.20 -3.36 3.40
N LEU A 51 0.44 -2.21 3.62
CA LEU A 51 0.41 -1.43 4.84
C LEU A 51 -0.19 -0.07 4.53
N TYR A 52 -0.94 0.49 5.48
CA TYR A 52 -1.80 1.64 5.31
C TYR A 52 -1.61 2.64 6.43
N GLY A 53 -1.79 3.91 6.10
CA GLY A 53 -1.87 5.00 7.04
C GLY A 53 -2.82 6.07 6.54
N ALA A 54 -3.57 6.68 7.46
CA ALA A 54 -4.54 7.71 7.11
C ALA A 54 -4.54 8.81 8.18
N ALA A 55 -4.12 10.02 7.81
CA ALA A 55 -4.10 11.15 8.74
C ALA A 55 -4.24 12.50 8.02
N PRO A 56 -4.67 13.57 8.71
CA PRO A 56 -4.79 14.90 8.09
C PRO A 56 -3.47 15.48 7.55
N ASN A 57 -2.30 14.99 8.02
CA ASN A 57 -0.99 15.40 7.56
C ASN A 57 -0.14 14.20 7.12
N THR A 58 0.84 14.47 6.25
CA THR A 58 1.75 13.46 5.68
C THR A 58 2.52 12.68 6.76
N GLY A 59 3.09 13.37 7.76
CA GLY A 59 3.93 12.74 8.78
C GLY A 59 3.19 11.69 9.61
N ASP A 60 1.98 12.01 10.06
CA ASP A 60 1.16 11.08 10.84
C ASP A 60 0.60 9.93 9.99
N SER A 61 0.38 10.15 8.69
CA SER A 61 -0.02 9.07 7.78
C SER A 61 1.12 8.06 7.61
N ILE A 62 2.36 8.52 7.46
CA ILE A 62 3.55 7.66 7.43
C ILE A 62 3.73 6.95 8.77
N ARG A 63 3.59 7.67 9.89
CA ARG A 63 3.66 7.07 11.24
C ARG A 63 2.64 5.94 11.40
N SER A 64 1.44 6.10 10.85
CA SER A 64 0.41 5.06 10.91
C SER A 64 0.82 3.80 10.13
N VAL A 65 1.43 3.94 8.96
CA VAL A 65 2.02 2.81 8.21
C VAL A 65 3.09 2.10 9.06
N LEU A 66 4.00 2.86 9.68
CA LEU A 66 5.04 2.28 10.53
C LEU A 66 4.48 1.52 11.74
N LEU A 67 3.40 2.04 12.34
CA LEU A 67 2.70 1.38 13.45
C LEU A 67 2.03 0.08 13.00
N GLN A 68 1.35 0.08 11.86
CA GLN A 68 0.72 -1.14 11.33
C GLN A 68 1.79 -2.17 10.90
N GLY A 69 2.87 -1.69 10.28
CA GLY A 69 3.96 -2.50 9.75
C GLY A 69 5.01 -2.93 10.77
N TYR A 70 4.81 -2.70 12.08
CA TYR A 70 5.85 -2.90 13.09
C TYR A 70 6.48 -4.31 13.11
N GLN A 71 5.74 -5.34 12.68
CA GLN A 71 6.25 -6.70 12.50
C GLN A 71 6.68 -7.02 11.07
N ALA A 72 6.02 -6.43 10.07
CA ALA A 72 6.26 -6.75 8.67
C ALA A 72 7.50 -6.04 8.10
N ILE A 73 7.74 -4.78 8.48
CA ILE A 73 8.88 -3.99 7.99
C ILE A 73 10.23 -4.60 8.42
N PRO A 74 10.39 -5.10 9.67
CA PRO A 74 11.63 -5.78 10.07
C PRO A 74 11.77 -7.23 9.54
N ASP A 75 10.74 -7.80 8.91
CA ASP A 75 10.80 -9.15 8.35
C ASP A 75 11.67 -9.17 7.08
N CYS A 76 12.88 -9.74 7.21
CA CYS A 76 13.85 -9.86 6.12
C CYS A 76 13.35 -10.73 4.94
N ALA A 77 12.22 -11.44 5.06
CA ALA A 77 11.62 -12.13 3.93
C ALA A 77 11.08 -11.17 2.86
N TYR A 78 10.74 -9.92 3.22
CA TYR A 78 10.38 -8.89 2.25
C TYR A 78 11.63 -8.23 1.69
N THR A 79 11.88 -8.46 0.41
CA THR A 79 13.09 -8.01 -0.30
C THR A 79 12.85 -6.78 -1.14
N LYS A 80 11.60 -6.48 -1.53
CA LYS A 80 11.22 -5.33 -2.36
C LYS A 80 10.10 -4.51 -1.73
N PHE A 81 10.02 -3.23 -2.08
CA PHE A 81 8.92 -2.37 -1.66
C PHE A 81 8.58 -1.29 -2.68
N GLY A 82 7.35 -0.78 -2.56
CA GLY A 82 6.84 0.37 -3.29
C GLY A 82 5.87 1.16 -2.41
N VAL A 83 5.70 2.45 -2.69
CA VAL A 83 4.95 3.37 -1.81
C VAL A 83 3.99 4.23 -2.61
N SER A 84 2.86 4.59 -2.03
CA SER A 84 1.91 5.53 -2.64
C SER A 84 1.37 6.50 -1.60
N MET A 85 1.23 7.76 -2.00
CA MET A 85 0.65 8.83 -1.20
C MET A 85 -0.47 9.50 -1.98
N LEU A 86 -1.67 9.57 -1.40
CA LEU A 86 -2.84 10.22 -2.00
C LEU A 86 -3.50 11.16 -1.00
N TRP A 87 -3.98 12.31 -1.47
CA TRP A 87 -4.88 13.15 -0.69
C TRP A 87 -6.32 12.80 -1.02
N ASN A 88 -7.10 12.44 -0.02
CA ASN A 88 -8.52 12.18 -0.16
C ASN A 88 -9.33 13.40 0.30
N GLU A 89 -9.90 14.13 -0.66
CA GLU A 89 -10.67 15.36 -0.40
C GLU A 89 -11.93 15.11 0.45
N SER A 90 -12.60 13.96 0.27
CA SER A 90 -13.85 13.63 0.99
C SER A 90 -13.64 13.47 2.49
N THR A 91 -12.52 12.85 2.88
CA THR A 91 -12.18 12.58 4.29
C THR A 91 -11.21 13.60 4.89
N GLY A 92 -10.59 14.45 4.06
CA GLY A 92 -9.56 15.39 4.50
C GLY A 92 -8.32 14.70 5.05
N LYS A 93 -7.91 13.57 4.44
CA LYS A 93 -6.78 12.75 4.92
C LYS A 93 -5.79 12.44 3.80
N ASN A 94 -4.51 12.41 4.17
CA ASN A 94 -3.45 11.76 3.42
C ASN A 94 -3.54 10.26 3.65
N LEU A 95 -3.65 9.50 2.56
CA LEU A 95 -3.61 8.06 2.51
C LEU A 95 -2.21 7.62 2.07
N ALA A 96 -1.48 7.00 2.98
CA ALA A 96 -0.19 6.39 2.75
C ALA A 96 -0.37 4.88 2.59
N THR A 97 0.18 4.31 1.52
CA THR A 97 0.20 2.86 1.30
C THR A 97 1.64 2.42 1.02
N VAL A 98 2.05 1.29 1.60
CA VAL A 98 3.31 0.62 1.31
C VAL A 98 3.02 -0.83 0.96
N VAL A 99 3.54 -1.30 -0.17
CA VAL A 99 3.50 -2.72 -0.52
C VAL A 99 4.89 -3.30 -0.32
N LEU A 100 4.98 -4.42 0.40
CA LEU A 100 6.20 -5.18 0.61
C LEU A 100 6.07 -6.52 -0.12
N VAL A 101 7.11 -6.95 -0.82
CA VAL A 101 7.14 -8.19 -1.61
C VAL A 101 8.36 -9.02 -1.25
N GLY A 102 8.16 -10.33 -1.14
CA GLY A 102 9.20 -11.33 -0.91
C GLY A 102 9.12 -12.49 -1.90
N PRO A 103 10.16 -13.35 -1.95
CA PRO A 103 10.20 -14.56 -2.76
C PRO A 103 9.06 -15.53 -2.48
#